data_AF-A0A2S2KTJ2-F1
#
_entry.id   AF-A0A2S2KTJ2-F1
#
_cell.length_a   1.000
_cell.length_b   1.000
_cell.length_c   1.000
_cell.angle_alpha   90.00
_cell.angle_beta   90.00
_cell.angle_gamma   90.00
#
_symmetry.space_group_name_H-M   'P 1'
#
loop_
_entity.id
_entity.type
_entity.pdbx_description
1 polymer ?
#
loop_
_entity_poly.entity_id
_entity_poly.type
_entity_poly.pdbx_seq_one_letter_code
_entity_poly.pdbx_strand_id
1 'polypeptide(L)'
;MIFSNEIGVLFPTTSASVIDSLKNDVSNFGSKASASVEQRIDGSVDKIIDKTGNTISNEITQTGEKISNEISDVKESSQKILKEEISNFNPIESVKKIFSTNSTSQNSKSIGSSVSSPPINPTTVQTNSPITYETLSLSTKQQSDDNILLHYSDSSGKTNSVNVIIRTAEKEIFSGTYFTSMFETTLNDASGIPYFVDMIIDHQDYGLVSSSVFNPGDSSDSNINGVFSQK
;
A
#
# COMPACT_ATOMS: atom_id res chain seq x y z
N MET A 1 65.91 -78.62 -1.18
CA MET A 1 64.62 -77.92 -0.94
C MET A 1 64.59 -76.75 -1.90
N ILE A 2 63.79 -76.83 -2.97
CA ILE A 2 63.64 -75.75 -3.95
C ILE A 2 62.17 -75.35 -3.89
N PHE A 3 61.90 -74.16 -3.36
CA PHE A 3 60.59 -73.52 -3.47
C PHE A 3 60.71 -72.52 -4.62
N SER A 4 60.18 -72.91 -5.79
CA SER A 4 60.19 -72.09 -6.99
C SER A 4 59.11 -71.00 -6.94
N ASN A 5 59.48 -69.86 -7.53
CA ASN A 5 58.79 -68.58 -7.70
C ASN A 5 57.39 -68.60 -8.38
N GLU A 6 56.47 -69.49 -8.01
CA GLU A 6 55.20 -69.64 -8.74
C GLU A 6 54.04 -68.72 -8.28
N ILE A 7 54.23 -67.81 -7.31
CA ILE A 7 53.16 -66.86 -6.96
C ILE A 7 52.95 -65.78 -8.04
N GLY A 8 53.94 -65.51 -8.89
CA GLY A 8 53.82 -64.55 -9.99
C GLY A 8 52.91 -65.00 -11.15
N VAL A 9 52.53 -66.28 -11.19
CA VAL A 9 51.69 -66.87 -12.26
C VAL A 9 50.24 -67.10 -11.80
N LEU A 10 49.97 -66.97 -10.49
CA LEU A 10 48.63 -67.21 -9.92
C LEU A 10 47.66 -66.01 -10.07
N PHE A 11 48.17 -64.82 -10.41
CA PHE A 11 47.34 -63.66 -10.77
C PHE A 11 47.85 -62.98 -12.05
N PRO A 12 47.77 -63.66 -13.21
CA PRO A 12 48.12 -63.05 -14.49
C PRO A 12 46.95 -62.14 -14.88
N THR A 13 47.17 -60.81 -14.85
CA THR A 13 46.36 -59.74 -15.48
C THR A 13 44.84 -59.66 -15.16
N THR A 14 44.28 -60.59 -14.39
CA THR A 14 42.86 -60.64 -14.01
C THR A 14 42.45 -59.54 -13.03
N SER A 15 43.38 -59.01 -12.22
CA SER A 15 43.08 -57.92 -11.29
C SER A 15 42.83 -56.59 -12.02
N ALA A 16 43.55 -56.32 -13.12
CA ALA A 16 43.38 -55.08 -13.89
C ALA A 16 42.02 -55.06 -14.61
N SER A 17 41.60 -56.18 -15.21
CA SER A 17 40.30 -56.26 -15.89
C SER A 17 39.13 -56.16 -14.92
N VAL A 18 39.26 -56.68 -13.70
CA VAL A 18 38.24 -56.55 -12.65
C VAL A 18 38.12 -55.11 -12.15
N ILE A 19 39.24 -54.40 -11.99
CA ILE A 19 39.25 -52.98 -11.59
C ILE A 19 38.65 -52.09 -12.69
N ASP A 20 38.99 -52.35 -13.96
CA ASP A 20 38.41 -51.61 -15.10
C ASP A 20 36.90 -51.88 -15.25
N SER A 21 36.47 -53.13 -15.05
CA SER A 21 35.05 -53.49 -15.02
C SER A 21 34.32 -52.77 -13.88
N LEU A 22 34.88 -52.77 -12.67
CA LEU A 22 34.29 -52.07 -11.53
C LEU A 22 34.20 -50.56 -11.78
N LYS A 23 35.24 -49.96 -12.37
CA LYS A 23 35.25 -48.54 -12.72
C LYS A 23 34.17 -48.21 -13.75
N ASN A 24 34.00 -49.07 -14.76
CA ASN A 24 32.94 -48.92 -15.75
C ASN A 24 31.55 -49.06 -15.13
N ASP A 25 31.34 -50.04 -14.24
CA ASP A 25 30.07 -50.26 -13.55
C ASP A 25 29.72 -49.09 -12.61
N VAL A 26 30.69 -48.55 -11.87
CA VAL A 26 30.50 -47.36 -11.02
C VAL A 26 30.18 -46.13 -11.87
N SER A 27 30.85 -45.96 -13.01
CA SER A 27 30.55 -44.85 -13.93
C SER A 27 29.15 -44.97 -14.53
N ASN A 28 28.74 -46.18 -14.92
CA ASN A 28 27.40 -46.46 -15.43
C ASN A 28 26.32 -46.32 -14.37
N PHE A 29 26.62 -46.68 -13.12
CA PHE A 29 25.73 -46.43 -11.99
C PHE A 29 25.58 -44.93 -11.76
N GLY A 30 26.68 -44.17 -11.74
CA GLY A 30 26.66 -42.72 -11.58
C GLY A 30 25.83 -42.02 -12.65
N SER A 31 26.02 -42.38 -13.93
CA SER A 31 25.24 -41.79 -15.03
C SER A 31 23.75 -42.12 -14.94
N LYS A 32 23.40 -43.37 -14.63
CA LYS A 32 21.99 -43.79 -14.45
C LYS A 32 21.34 -43.14 -13.23
N ALA A 33 22.07 -43.03 -12.13
CA ALA A 33 21.58 -42.38 -10.91
C ALA A 33 21.31 -40.89 -11.17
N SER A 34 22.24 -40.18 -11.81
CA SER A 34 22.07 -38.76 -12.16
C SER A 34 20.89 -38.55 -13.12
N ALA A 35 20.80 -39.34 -14.20
CA ALA A 35 19.69 -39.24 -15.15
C ALA A 35 18.33 -39.54 -14.50
N SER A 36 18.28 -40.49 -13.55
CA SER A 36 17.05 -40.80 -12.81
C SER A 36 16.65 -39.66 -11.87
N VAL A 37 17.61 -39.00 -11.23
CA VAL A 37 17.35 -37.81 -10.40
C VAL A 37 16.84 -36.65 -11.26
N GLU A 38 17.50 -36.37 -12.38
CA GLU A 38 17.11 -35.32 -13.32
C GLU A 38 15.67 -35.53 -13.83
N GLN A 39 15.35 -36.73 -14.31
CA GLN A 39 14.00 -37.07 -14.75
C GLN A 39 12.94 -36.95 -13.63
N ARG A 40 13.29 -37.32 -12.39
CA ARG A 40 12.39 -37.16 -11.24
C ARG A 40 12.18 -35.71 -10.88
N ILE A 41 13.22 -34.87 -10.97
CA ILE A 41 13.13 -33.44 -10.69
C ILE A 41 12.25 -32.78 -11.76
N ASP A 42 12.54 -32.97 -13.04
CA ASP A 42 11.78 -32.38 -14.15
C ASP A 42 10.29 -32.72 -14.06
N GLY A 43 9.97 -34.02 -13.96
CA GLY A 43 8.57 -34.45 -13.85
C GLY A 43 7.86 -33.99 -12.56
N SER A 44 8.61 -33.76 -11.47
CA SER A 44 8.02 -33.23 -10.23
C SER A 44 7.79 -31.73 -10.32
N VAL A 45 8.73 -30.98 -10.92
CA VAL A 45 8.63 -29.53 -11.12
C VAL A 45 7.49 -29.21 -12.08
N ASP A 46 7.38 -29.91 -13.21
CA ASP A 46 6.29 -29.75 -14.18
C ASP A 46 4.93 -29.96 -13.50
N LYS A 47 4.80 -31.03 -12.71
CA LYS A 47 3.56 -31.33 -11.98
C LYS A 47 3.22 -30.27 -10.94
N ILE A 48 4.22 -29.69 -10.27
CA ILE A 48 4.02 -28.59 -9.32
C ILE A 48 3.58 -27.33 -10.06
N ILE A 49 4.21 -27.00 -11.19
CA ILE A 49 3.87 -25.84 -12.02
C ILE A 49 2.44 -25.97 -12.53
N ASP A 50 2.07 -27.12 -13.11
CA ASP A 50 0.72 -27.37 -13.62
C ASP A 50 -0.32 -27.28 -12.51
N LYS A 51 -0.08 -27.93 -11.36
CA LYS A 51 -1.03 -27.91 -10.24
C LYS A 51 -1.18 -26.51 -9.67
N THR A 52 -0.07 -25.81 -9.47
CA THR A 52 -0.07 -24.45 -8.89
C THR A 52 -0.69 -23.45 -9.85
N GLY A 53 -0.32 -23.49 -11.13
CA GLY A 53 -0.87 -22.63 -12.18
C GLY A 53 -2.38 -22.82 -12.33
N ASN A 54 -2.86 -24.07 -12.36
CA ASN A 54 -4.29 -24.36 -12.43
C ASN A 54 -5.05 -23.88 -11.16
N THR A 55 -4.49 -24.11 -9.96
CA THR A 55 -5.11 -23.63 -8.72
C THR A 55 -5.21 -22.10 -8.70
N ILE A 56 -4.11 -21.40 -9.00
CA ILE A 56 -4.09 -19.92 -9.05
C ILE A 56 -5.08 -19.40 -10.09
N SER A 57 -5.09 -19.98 -11.30
CA SER A 57 -5.99 -19.55 -12.36
C SER A 57 -7.46 -19.71 -11.98
N ASN A 58 -7.81 -20.82 -11.32
CA ASN A 58 -9.18 -21.08 -10.88
C ASN A 58 -9.62 -20.12 -9.76
N GLU A 59 -8.76 -19.89 -8.76
CA GLU A 59 -9.04 -18.95 -7.67
C GLU A 59 -9.19 -17.51 -8.15
N ILE A 60 -8.33 -17.07 -9.08
CA ILE A 60 -8.42 -15.74 -9.71
C ILE A 60 -9.73 -15.62 -10.49
N THR A 61 -10.08 -16.63 -11.29
CA THR A 61 -11.31 -16.61 -12.09
C THR A 61 -12.54 -16.54 -11.19
N GLN A 62 -12.63 -17.40 -10.17
CA GLN A 62 -13.74 -17.43 -9.23
C GLN A 62 -13.88 -16.12 -8.45
N THR A 63 -12.76 -15.54 -8.02
CA THR A 63 -12.75 -14.25 -7.31
C THR A 63 -13.18 -13.12 -8.25
N GLY A 64 -12.70 -13.12 -9.49
CA GLY A 64 -13.09 -12.16 -10.51
C GLY A 64 -14.59 -12.19 -10.82
N GLU A 65 -15.18 -13.38 -10.95
CA GLU A 65 -16.62 -13.56 -11.14
C GLU A 65 -17.42 -13.03 -9.93
N LYS A 66 -16.98 -13.32 -8.69
CA LYS A 66 -17.63 -12.82 -7.47
C LYS A 66 -17.62 -11.28 -7.41
N ILE A 67 -16.48 -10.66 -7.67
CA ILE A 67 -16.34 -9.19 -7.69
C ILE A 67 -17.23 -8.59 -8.79
N SER A 68 -17.25 -9.19 -9.99
CA SER A 68 -18.09 -8.72 -11.09
C SER A 68 -19.58 -8.75 -10.73
N ASN A 69 -20.04 -9.80 -10.05
CA ASN A 69 -21.42 -9.91 -9.61
C ASN A 69 -21.77 -8.85 -8.55
N GLU A 70 -20.91 -8.66 -7.54
CA GLU A 70 -21.11 -7.62 -6.51
C GLU A 70 -21.17 -6.21 -7.10
N ILE A 71 -20.30 -5.89 -8.07
CA ILE A 71 -20.32 -4.61 -8.78
C ILE A 71 -21.64 -4.43 -9.54
N SER A 72 -22.13 -5.49 -10.19
CA SER A 72 -23.40 -5.45 -10.91
C SER A 72 -24.58 -5.17 -9.97
N ASP A 73 -24.62 -5.86 -8.82
CA ASP A 73 -25.67 -5.70 -7.82
C ASP A 73 -25.67 -4.27 -7.23
N VAL A 74 -24.49 -3.75 -6.88
CA VAL A 74 -24.35 -2.37 -6.36
C VAL A 74 -24.77 -1.35 -7.41
N LYS A 75 -24.41 -1.57 -8.68
CA LYS A 75 -24.81 -0.69 -9.78
C LYS A 75 -26.33 -0.69 -9.96
N GLU A 76 -26.98 -1.85 -9.96
CA GLU A 76 -28.43 -1.95 -10.10
C GLU A 76 -29.15 -1.29 -8.91
N SER A 77 -28.70 -1.57 -7.69
CA SER A 77 -29.22 -0.95 -6.46
C SER A 77 -29.08 0.58 -6.48
N SER A 78 -27.89 1.09 -6.85
CA SER A 78 -27.64 2.54 -6.95
C SER A 78 -28.54 3.19 -8.00
N GLN A 79 -28.73 2.54 -9.16
CA GLN A 79 -29.65 3.05 -10.19
C GLN A 79 -31.10 3.08 -9.71
N LYS A 80 -31.53 2.07 -8.94
CA LYS A 80 -32.87 2.04 -8.36
C LYS A 80 -33.07 3.18 -7.36
N ILE A 81 -32.14 3.37 -6.42
CA ILE A 81 -32.17 4.45 -5.43
C ILE A 81 -32.22 5.81 -6.12
N LEU A 82 -31.32 6.06 -7.09
CA LEU A 82 -31.30 7.32 -7.81
C LEU A 82 -32.60 7.60 -8.58
N LYS A 83 -33.20 6.57 -9.21
CA LYS A 83 -34.49 6.71 -9.88
C LYS A 83 -35.61 7.05 -8.90
N GLU A 84 -35.65 6.40 -7.75
CA GLU A 84 -36.65 6.65 -6.70
C GLU A 84 -36.49 8.06 -6.12
N GLU A 85 -35.28 8.48 -5.77
CA GLU A 85 -34.97 9.81 -5.24
C GLU A 85 -35.31 10.92 -6.24
N ILE A 86 -34.95 10.77 -7.53
CA ILE A 86 -35.28 11.74 -8.57
C ILE A 86 -36.79 11.79 -8.81
N SER A 87 -37.49 10.64 -8.79
CA SER A 87 -38.95 10.61 -8.94
C SER A 87 -39.66 11.29 -7.77
N ASN A 88 -39.07 11.26 -6.58
CA ASN A 88 -39.60 11.89 -5.37
C ASN A 88 -39.08 13.32 -5.17
N PHE A 89 -38.18 13.79 -6.04
CA PHE A 89 -37.57 15.10 -5.92
C PHE A 89 -38.57 16.21 -6.25
N ASN A 90 -38.87 17.05 -5.26
CA ASN A 90 -39.66 18.26 -5.45
C ASN A 90 -38.73 19.49 -5.46
N PRO A 91 -38.42 20.05 -6.65
CA PRO A 91 -37.53 21.20 -6.75
C PRO A 91 -38.12 22.46 -6.09
N ILE A 92 -39.45 22.62 -6.12
CA ILE A 92 -40.13 23.80 -5.56
C ILE A 92 -40.01 23.82 -4.05
N GLU A 93 -40.23 22.67 -3.39
CA GLU A 93 -40.10 22.57 -1.93
C GLU A 93 -38.64 22.72 -1.47
N SER A 94 -37.70 22.20 -2.25
CA SER A 94 -36.25 22.36 -1.99
C SER A 94 -35.83 23.84 -2.05
N VAL A 95 -36.29 24.56 -3.07
CA VAL A 95 -36.07 26.01 -3.21
C VAL A 95 -36.75 26.79 -2.08
N LYS A 96 -37.96 26.41 -1.69
CA LYS A 96 -38.70 27.05 -0.60
C LYS A 96 -37.95 26.93 0.73
N LYS A 97 -37.33 25.78 1.04
CA LYS A 97 -36.50 25.61 2.25
C LYS A 97 -35.29 26.55 2.27
N ILE A 98 -34.67 26.82 1.11
CA ILE A 98 -33.53 27.75 1.00
C ILE A 98 -33.96 29.19 1.29
N PHE A 99 -35.15 29.60 0.87
CA PHE A 99 -35.64 30.97 1.04
C PHE A 99 -36.44 31.20 2.33
N SER A 100 -36.89 30.14 3.00
CA SER A 100 -37.66 30.24 4.26
C SER A 100 -36.79 30.55 5.48
N THR A 101 -35.47 30.39 5.40
CA THR A 101 -34.53 30.65 6.51
C THR A 101 -34.25 32.14 6.75
N ASN A 102 -34.73 33.05 5.89
CA ASN A 102 -34.42 34.49 5.97
C ASN A 102 -35.60 35.39 6.39
N SER A 103 -36.74 34.85 6.84
CA SER A 103 -37.90 35.65 7.26
C SER A 103 -38.10 35.66 8.78
N THR A 104 -37.06 36.00 9.55
CA THR A 104 -37.25 36.52 10.91
C THR A 104 -37.14 38.04 10.84
N SER A 105 -38.27 38.69 10.57
CA SER A 105 -38.43 40.14 10.68
C SER A 105 -38.28 40.55 12.15
N GLN A 106 -37.09 41.04 12.53
CA GLN A 106 -36.95 41.83 13.74
C GLN A 106 -37.33 43.28 13.43
N ASN A 107 -38.55 43.59 13.82
CA ASN A 107 -39.13 44.91 13.95
C ASN A 107 -38.21 45.83 14.78
N SER A 108 -37.59 46.83 14.16
CA SER A 108 -36.94 47.92 14.87
C SER A 108 -37.51 49.26 14.41
N LYS A 109 -38.27 49.87 15.33
CA LYS A 109 -38.90 51.18 15.19
C LYS A 109 -37.83 52.26 15.03
N SER A 110 -38.03 53.10 14.02
CA SER A 110 -37.43 54.43 13.89
C SER A 110 -37.90 55.34 15.04
N ILE A 111 -36.96 55.88 15.82
CA ILE A 111 -37.10 57.14 16.55
C ILE A 111 -35.75 57.86 16.49
N GLY A 112 -35.70 59.00 15.82
CA GLY A 112 -34.59 59.93 15.92
C GLY A 112 -34.72 60.83 17.15
N SER A 113 -33.60 61.12 17.81
CA SER A 113 -33.34 62.36 18.57
C SER A 113 -31.85 62.50 18.84
N SER A 114 -31.32 63.68 18.54
CA SER A 114 -29.94 64.15 18.71
C SER A 114 -29.58 64.50 20.16
N VAL A 115 -28.39 64.10 20.64
CA VAL A 115 -27.58 64.83 21.65
C VAL A 115 -26.08 64.56 21.44
N SER A 116 -25.25 65.56 21.73
CA SER A 116 -23.87 65.83 21.32
C SER A 116 -22.73 65.44 22.31
N SER A 117 -21.56 65.11 21.73
CA SER A 117 -20.13 65.23 22.22
C SER A 117 -19.55 64.19 23.21
N PRO A 118 -18.21 63.92 23.25
CA PRO A 118 -17.07 64.33 22.40
C PRO A 118 -16.28 63.13 21.79
N PRO A 119 -15.26 63.33 20.91
CA PRO A 119 -14.65 62.25 20.13
C PRO A 119 -13.63 61.46 20.95
N ILE A 120 -13.84 60.14 21.06
CA ILE A 120 -12.83 59.19 21.50
C ILE A 120 -12.28 58.55 20.22
N ASN A 121 -10.99 58.76 19.95
CA ASN A 121 -10.27 58.06 18.89
C ASN A 121 -10.55 56.56 18.99
N PRO A 122 -11.01 55.87 17.93
CA PRO A 122 -10.99 54.42 17.93
C PRO A 122 -9.53 54.00 17.85
N THR A 123 -8.97 53.60 18.99
CA THR A 123 -7.83 52.70 18.98
C THR A 123 -8.32 51.46 18.26
N THR A 124 -7.84 51.24 17.04
CA THR A 124 -7.94 49.98 16.34
C THR A 124 -7.38 48.91 17.26
N VAL A 125 -8.25 48.20 17.97
CA VAL A 125 -7.92 46.89 18.51
C VAL A 125 -7.72 46.05 17.27
N GLN A 126 -6.45 45.91 16.88
CA GLN A 126 -6.04 44.91 15.92
C GLN A 126 -6.36 43.58 16.60
N THR A 127 -7.56 43.06 16.32
CA THR A 127 -7.86 41.67 16.60
C THR A 127 -6.90 40.90 15.72
N ASN A 128 -5.74 40.54 16.30
CA ASN A 128 -4.87 39.54 15.71
C ASN A 128 -5.71 38.28 15.66
N SER A 129 -6.38 38.06 14.53
CA SER A 129 -6.94 36.76 14.19
C SER A 129 -5.81 35.76 14.40
N PRO A 130 -6.03 34.67 15.16
CA PRO A 130 -4.98 33.67 15.34
C PRO A 130 -4.52 33.24 13.95
N ILE A 131 -3.22 33.36 13.71
CA ILE A 131 -2.60 32.90 12.47
C ILE A 131 -2.77 31.38 12.47
N THR A 132 -3.78 30.88 11.76
CA THR A 132 -3.96 29.45 11.55
C THR A 132 -2.98 29.03 10.46
N TYR A 133 -1.96 28.27 10.84
CA TYR A 133 -1.06 27.66 9.89
C TYR A 133 -1.72 26.42 9.29
N GLU A 134 -1.56 26.23 7.98
CA GLU A 134 -1.91 24.98 7.31
C GLU A 134 -0.83 23.93 7.64
N THR A 135 -1.25 22.71 7.99
CA THR A 135 -0.38 21.64 8.43
C THR A 135 -0.54 20.40 7.57
N LEU A 136 0.53 19.63 7.47
CA LEU A 136 0.59 18.35 6.79
C LEU A 136 1.09 17.32 7.82
N SER A 137 0.50 16.12 7.81
CA SER A 137 0.92 15.00 8.65
C SER A 137 0.82 13.68 7.88
N LEU A 138 1.82 12.82 8.03
CA LEU A 138 1.70 11.38 7.76
C LEU A 138 2.22 10.61 8.95
N SER A 139 1.37 9.74 9.46
CA SER A 139 1.71 8.83 10.52
C SER A 139 1.60 7.39 10.04
N THR A 140 2.48 6.58 10.59
CA THR A 140 2.45 5.12 10.51
C THR A 140 2.27 4.61 11.92
N LYS A 141 1.29 3.73 12.11
CA LYS A 141 1.01 3.11 13.40
C LYS A 141 1.01 1.61 13.28
N GLN A 142 1.82 0.95 14.09
CA GLN A 142 1.82 -0.51 14.11
C GLN A 142 0.50 -1.06 14.65
N GLN A 143 -0.03 -2.08 13.99
CA GLN A 143 -1.20 -2.85 14.42
C GLN A 143 -0.75 -4.20 15.00
N SER A 144 -1.64 -4.86 15.76
CA SER A 144 -1.34 -6.14 16.43
C SER A 144 -1.26 -7.36 15.51
N ASP A 145 -1.62 -7.20 14.25
CA ASP A 145 -1.75 -8.22 13.23
C ASP A 145 -0.68 -8.12 12.14
N ASP A 146 0.50 -7.59 12.51
CA ASP A 146 1.62 -7.34 11.60
C ASP A 146 1.27 -6.41 10.43
N ASN A 147 0.25 -5.55 10.59
CA ASN A 147 -0.06 -4.48 9.65
C ASN A 147 0.41 -3.12 10.17
N ILE A 148 0.60 -2.18 9.26
CA ILE A 148 0.83 -0.76 9.55
C ILE A 148 -0.36 0.03 9.03
N LEU A 149 -0.93 0.87 9.89
CA LEU A 149 -1.91 1.87 9.51
C LEU A 149 -1.19 3.14 9.07
N LEU A 150 -1.34 3.52 7.80
CA LEU A 150 -0.92 4.81 7.27
C LEU A 150 -2.08 5.78 7.37
N HIS A 151 -1.83 6.96 7.93
CA HIS A 151 -2.79 8.05 7.99
C HIS A 151 -2.12 9.35 7.56
N TYR A 152 -2.63 9.92 6.47
CA TYR A 152 -2.25 11.23 5.95
C TYR A 152 -3.35 12.26 6.14
N SER A 153 -2.97 13.49 6.48
CA SER A 153 -3.87 14.65 6.54
C SER A 153 -3.15 15.92 6.14
N ASP A 154 -3.76 16.69 5.25
CA ASP A 154 -3.42 18.07 4.90
C ASP A 154 -4.60 18.97 5.27
N SER A 155 -4.38 19.89 6.22
CA SER A 155 -5.43 20.76 6.75
C SER A 155 -5.85 21.87 5.77
N SER A 156 -5.08 22.11 4.71
CA SER A 156 -5.43 23.09 3.68
C SER A 156 -6.53 22.58 2.74
N GLY A 157 -6.62 21.25 2.56
CA GLY A 157 -7.50 20.63 1.58
C GLY A 157 -7.06 20.81 0.12
N LYS A 158 -5.82 21.25 -0.14
CA LYS A 158 -5.32 21.64 -1.47
C LYS A 158 -4.24 20.70 -2.02
N THR A 159 -4.20 19.47 -1.51
CA THR A 159 -3.36 18.41 -2.07
C THR A 159 -3.90 17.97 -3.44
N ASN A 160 -3.10 18.07 -4.49
CA ASN A 160 -3.40 17.49 -5.80
C ASN A 160 -3.15 15.97 -5.78
N SER A 161 -1.99 15.56 -5.26
CA SER A 161 -1.66 14.15 -5.08
C SER A 161 -0.61 13.94 -3.99
N VAL A 162 -0.61 12.75 -3.40
CA VAL A 162 0.44 12.26 -2.49
C VAL A 162 0.94 10.94 -3.03
N ASN A 163 2.23 10.88 -3.36
CA ASN A 163 2.91 9.62 -3.61
C ASN A 163 3.62 9.19 -2.33
N VAL A 164 3.25 8.02 -1.81
CA VAL A 164 3.88 7.39 -0.65
C VAL A 164 4.71 6.23 -1.14
N ILE A 165 5.97 6.19 -0.74
CA ILE A 165 6.92 5.13 -1.08
C ILE A 165 7.45 4.55 0.22
N ILE A 166 7.35 3.24 0.37
CA ILE A 166 8.04 2.51 1.43
C ILE A 166 9.15 1.68 0.80
N ARG A 167 10.38 1.85 1.27
CA ARG A 167 11.56 1.19 0.72
C ARG A 167 12.56 0.82 1.80
N THR A 168 13.27 -0.29 1.58
CA THR A 168 14.48 -0.60 2.34
C THR A 168 15.68 0.12 1.71
N ALA A 169 16.89 -0.12 2.22
CA ALA A 169 18.11 0.33 1.55
C ALA A 169 18.33 -0.31 0.17
N GLU A 170 17.67 -1.43 -0.11
CA GLU A 170 17.93 -2.27 -1.29
C GLU A 170 16.83 -2.19 -2.35
N LYS A 171 15.57 -2.01 -1.93
CA LYS A 171 14.42 -2.00 -2.85
C LYS A 171 13.22 -1.24 -2.33
N GLU A 172 12.39 -0.79 -3.25
CA GLU A 172 11.02 -0.38 -2.98
C GLU A 172 10.17 -1.61 -2.63
N ILE A 173 9.40 -1.51 -1.55
CA ILE A 173 8.48 -2.57 -1.10
C ILE A 173 7.02 -2.15 -1.29
N PHE A 174 6.74 -0.85 -1.37
CA PHE A 174 5.43 -0.32 -1.66
C PHE A 174 5.54 1.06 -2.33
N SER A 175 4.64 1.34 -3.27
CA SER A 175 4.40 2.69 -3.77
C SER A 175 2.93 2.85 -4.14
N GLY A 176 2.36 3.98 -3.75
CA GLY A 176 0.96 4.31 -4.01
C GLY A 176 0.76 5.81 -4.18
N THR A 177 -0.07 6.19 -5.14
CA THR A 177 -0.45 7.60 -5.37
C THR A 177 -1.90 7.81 -5.00
N TYR A 178 -2.14 8.77 -4.11
CA TYR A 178 -3.45 9.12 -3.58
C TYR A 178 -3.83 10.53 -4.01
N PHE A 179 -5.04 10.71 -4.53
CA PHE A 179 -5.55 12.01 -5.01
C PHE A 179 -6.53 12.61 -4.00
N THR A 180 -6.08 12.75 -2.75
CA THR A 180 -6.89 13.24 -1.64
C THR A 180 -6.01 13.95 -0.62
N SER A 181 -6.58 14.96 0.06
CA SER A 181 -5.94 15.64 1.19
C SER A 181 -6.02 14.86 2.51
N MET A 182 -6.75 13.73 2.51
CA MET A 182 -6.86 12.86 3.68
C MET A 182 -7.09 11.42 3.26
N PHE A 183 -6.32 10.50 3.81
CA PHE A 183 -6.57 9.07 3.65
C PHE A 183 -6.10 8.27 4.87
N GLU A 184 -6.70 7.10 5.01
CA GLU A 184 -6.27 6.06 5.93
C GLU A 184 -6.18 4.74 5.14
N THR A 185 -5.08 4.01 5.29
CA THR A 185 -4.89 2.74 4.59
C THR A 185 -4.03 1.78 5.40
N THR A 186 -4.28 0.49 5.25
CA THR A 186 -3.55 -0.56 5.95
C THR A 186 -2.59 -1.24 4.98
N LEU A 187 -1.33 -1.33 5.37
CA LEU A 187 -0.29 -2.02 4.63
C LEU A 187 0.21 -3.22 5.44
N ASN A 188 0.54 -4.31 4.77
CA ASN A 188 1.18 -5.45 5.43
C ASN A 188 2.62 -5.07 5.79
N ASP A 189 2.98 -5.22 7.06
CA ASP A 189 4.31 -4.86 7.54
C ASP A 189 5.35 -5.89 7.07
N ALA A 190 6.52 -5.39 6.69
CA ALA A 190 7.72 -6.21 6.54
C ALA A 190 8.42 -6.31 7.89
N SER A 191 7.71 -6.86 8.89
CA SER A 191 8.11 -6.80 10.30
C SER A 191 9.55 -7.30 10.51
N GLY A 192 10.34 -6.51 11.23
CA GLY A 192 11.74 -6.81 11.56
C GLY A 192 12.79 -6.31 10.57
N ILE A 193 12.42 -5.59 9.49
CA ILE A 193 13.37 -5.02 8.53
C ILE A 193 13.32 -3.48 8.60
N PRO A 194 14.46 -2.77 8.71
CA PRO A 194 14.49 -1.31 8.63
C PRO A 194 14.01 -0.77 7.27
N TYR A 195 13.20 0.27 7.28
CA TYR A 195 12.66 0.90 6.07
C TYR A 195 12.55 2.42 6.19
N PHE A 196 12.41 3.07 5.03
CA PHE A 196 12.09 4.48 4.89
C PHE A 196 10.66 4.62 4.43
N VAL A 197 9.95 5.63 4.96
CA VAL A 197 8.67 6.09 4.45
C VAL A 197 8.91 7.45 3.82
N ASP A 198 8.91 7.50 2.50
CA ASP A 198 8.99 8.74 1.74
C ASP A 198 7.58 9.21 1.37
N MET A 199 7.40 10.52 1.38
CA MET A 199 6.21 11.18 0.90
C MET A 199 6.61 12.27 -0.07
N ILE A 200 5.92 12.32 -1.21
CA ILE A 200 6.03 13.36 -2.21
C ILE A 200 4.63 13.90 -2.48
N ILE A 201 4.38 15.14 -2.12
CA ILE A 201 3.09 15.81 -2.23
C ILE A 201 3.18 16.80 -3.38
N ASP A 202 2.24 16.73 -4.31
CA ASP A 202 1.94 17.83 -5.22
C ASP A 202 0.82 18.66 -4.58
N HIS A 203 1.15 19.88 -4.15
CA HIS A 203 0.25 20.79 -3.48
C HIS A 203 -0.03 22.02 -4.34
N GLN A 204 -1.29 22.44 -4.41
CA GLN A 204 -1.74 23.55 -5.26
C GLN A 204 -0.96 24.87 -5.03
N ASP A 205 -0.78 25.26 -3.76
CA ASP A 205 -0.16 26.54 -3.41
C ASP A 205 1.36 26.49 -3.18
N TYR A 206 1.91 25.32 -2.80
CA TYR A 206 3.32 25.17 -2.39
C TYR A 206 4.16 24.33 -3.37
N GLY A 207 3.53 23.77 -4.40
CA GLY A 207 4.18 22.90 -5.38
C GLY A 207 4.57 21.55 -4.78
N LEU A 208 5.72 21.03 -5.20
CA LEU A 208 6.20 19.72 -4.76
C LEU A 208 6.84 19.81 -3.38
N VAL A 209 6.32 19.04 -2.42
CA VAL A 209 6.86 18.93 -1.06
C VAL A 209 7.27 17.48 -0.81
N SER A 210 8.51 17.24 -0.39
CA SER A 210 9.00 15.91 -0.09
C SER A 210 9.48 15.78 1.35
N SER A 211 9.26 14.61 1.94
CA SER A 211 9.72 14.28 3.29
C SER A 211 9.99 12.79 3.41
N SER A 212 10.84 12.40 4.37
CA SER A 212 11.22 11.01 4.61
C SER A 212 11.43 10.77 6.11
N VAL A 213 11.00 9.61 6.59
CA VAL A 213 11.31 9.13 7.95
C VAL A 213 11.87 7.72 7.88
N PHE A 214 12.78 7.40 8.80
CA PHE A 214 13.38 6.08 8.93
C PHE A 214 12.76 5.33 10.10
N ASN A 215 12.30 4.11 9.85
CA ASN A 215 11.88 3.14 10.85
C ASN A 215 12.98 2.07 10.99
N PRO A 216 13.53 1.83 12.19
CA PRO A 216 14.60 0.86 12.38
C PRO A 216 14.12 -0.60 12.38
N GLY A 217 12.84 -0.88 12.11
CA GLY A 217 12.28 -2.23 12.05
C GLY A 217 11.89 -2.80 13.41
N ASP A 218 11.80 -1.94 14.43
CA ASP A 218 11.41 -2.28 15.81
C ASP A 218 9.90 -2.10 16.06
N SER A 219 9.11 -2.02 14.99
CA SER A 219 7.67 -1.79 15.04
C SER A 219 7.27 -0.48 15.74
N SER A 220 8.15 0.53 15.69
CA SER A 220 7.85 1.86 16.23
C SER A 220 6.92 2.66 15.32
N ASP A 221 6.00 3.40 15.92
CA ASP A 221 5.20 4.38 15.21
C ASP A 221 6.11 5.48 14.64
N SER A 222 5.91 5.87 13.39
CA SER A 222 6.64 6.99 12.77
C SER A 222 5.68 8.10 12.38
N ASN A 223 6.09 9.35 12.56
CA ASN A 223 5.29 10.51 12.21
C ASN A 223 6.13 11.57 11.49
N ILE A 224 5.64 12.01 10.33
CA ILE A 224 6.16 13.12 9.54
C ILE A 224 5.15 14.26 9.68
N ASN A 225 5.55 15.36 10.31
CA ASN A 225 4.75 16.57 10.38
C ASN A 225 5.41 17.71 9.62
N GLY A 226 4.60 18.54 8.96
CA GLY A 226 5.00 19.74 8.28
C GLY A 226 4.02 20.88 8.53
N VAL A 227 4.52 22.10 8.45
CA VAL A 227 3.69 23.32 8.46
C VAL A 227 3.99 24.05 7.17
N PHE A 228 2.94 24.39 6.42
CA PHE A 228 3.12 25.22 5.25
C PHE A 228 3.32 26.68 5.68
N SER A 229 4.36 27.31 5.15
CA SER A 229 4.62 28.73 5.35
C SER A 229 4.66 29.42 3.99
N GLN A 230 3.75 30.36 3.76
CA GLN A 230 3.89 31.30 2.65
C GLN A 230 5.09 32.21 2.93
N LYS A 231 5.93 32.40 1.91
CA LYS A 231 7.18 33.14 2.00
C LYS A 231 6.96 34.64 1.84
#